data_AF-A0AAW0K712-F1
#
_entry.id   AF-A0AAW0K712-F1
#
_cell.length_a   1.000
_cell.length_b   1.000
_cell.length_c   1.000
_cell.angle_alpha   90.00
_cell.angle_beta   90.00
_cell.angle_gamma   90.00
#
_symmetry.space_group_name_H-M   'P 1'
#
loop_
_entity.id
_entity.type
_entity.pdbx_description
1 polymer ?
#
loop_
_entity_poly.entity_id
_entity_poly.type
_entity_poly.pdbx_seq_one_letter_code
_entity_poly.pdbx_strand_id
1 'polypeptide(L)'
;MNSLGRLSGRDFLSIFRFKTWWSTMWVGNSGPNLQIETQWVLFDVPKIRSYVIVIPIIEGSFRSALHPGSDGHVMICAESGSSQVKASNFDAIAYVHVCDNLLSLMNVGSASKSKVPNQVSS
;
A
#
# COMPACT_ATOMS: atom_id res chain seq x y z
N MET A 1 -2.17 -12.54 8.43
CA MET A 1 -2.58 -11.15 8.17
C MET A 1 -2.34 -10.34 9.43
N ASN A 2 -1.75 -9.16 9.30
CA ASN A 2 -1.45 -8.26 10.42
C ASN A 2 -2.33 -7.01 10.34
N SER A 3 -2.78 -6.51 11.48
CA SER A 3 -3.55 -5.26 11.50
C SER A 3 -2.63 -4.06 11.55
N LEU A 4 -2.91 -3.05 10.72
CA LEU A 4 -2.28 -1.72 10.78
C LEU A 4 -3.06 -0.74 11.68
N GLY A 5 -4.15 -1.20 12.30
CA GLY A 5 -5.02 -0.41 13.17
C GLY A 5 -6.40 -0.13 12.56
N ARG A 6 -7.23 0.55 13.35
CA ARG A 6 -8.61 0.89 13.00
C ARG A 6 -8.68 2.23 12.26
N LEU A 7 -9.36 2.22 11.11
CA LEU A 7 -9.63 3.42 10.33
C LEU A 7 -11.09 3.86 10.52
N SER A 8 -11.29 5.03 11.12
CA SER A 8 -12.62 5.59 11.36
C SER A 8 -12.60 7.11 11.20
N GLY A 9 -13.49 7.64 10.35
CA GLY A 9 -13.70 9.08 10.19
C GLY A 9 -12.52 9.83 9.60
N ARG A 10 -11.73 9.19 8.71
CA ARG A 10 -10.64 9.85 7.99
C ARG A 10 -10.78 9.59 6.51
N ASP A 11 -10.92 10.68 5.76
CA ASP A 11 -11.02 10.61 4.31
C ASP A 11 -9.73 10.06 3.71
N PHE A 12 -9.89 9.14 2.77
CA PHE A 12 -8.79 8.55 2.06
C PHE A 12 -9.12 8.35 0.60
N LEU A 13 -8.05 8.39 -0.19
CA LEU A 13 -8.00 7.98 -1.58
C LEU A 13 -7.21 6.68 -1.68
N SER A 14 -7.69 5.71 -2.44
CA SER A 14 -7.00 4.43 -2.62
C SER A 14 -7.06 3.96 -4.06
N ILE A 15 -6.12 3.10 -4.43
CA ILE A 15 -6.15 2.34 -5.67
C ILE A 15 -6.15 0.87 -5.33
N PHE A 16 -7.11 0.13 -5.89
CA PHE A 16 -7.23 -1.31 -5.67
C PHE A 16 -7.28 -2.06 -7.00
N ARG A 17 -6.88 -3.33 -6.94
CA ARG A 17 -6.78 -4.19 -8.12
C ARG A 17 -7.91 -5.22 -8.09
N PHE A 18 -8.86 -5.08 -9.02
CA PHE A 18 -9.98 -6.02 -9.17
C PHE A 18 -9.80 -7.03 -10.32
N LYS A 19 -8.85 -6.77 -11.23
CA LYS A 19 -8.40 -7.69 -12.29
C LYS A 19 -6.89 -7.52 -12.49
N THR A 20 -6.21 -8.54 -13.03
CA THR A 20 -4.74 -8.55 -13.13
C THR A 20 -4.17 -7.32 -13.85
N TRP A 21 -4.87 -6.78 -14.85
CA TRP A 21 -4.43 -5.62 -15.63
C TRP A 21 -5.26 -4.34 -15.40
N TRP A 22 -6.19 -4.35 -14.43
CA TRP A 22 -7.01 -3.17 -14.13
C TRP A 22 -6.91 -2.79 -12.66
N SER A 23 -6.66 -1.51 -12.42
CA SER A 23 -6.85 -0.89 -11.11
C SER A 23 -7.83 0.26 -11.24
N THR A 24 -8.59 0.52 -10.18
CA THR A 24 -9.47 1.68 -10.12
C THR A 24 -9.35 2.38 -8.78
N MET A 25 -9.81 3.62 -8.79
CA MET A 25 -9.77 4.53 -7.67
C MET A 25 -10.98 4.32 -6.76
N TRP A 26 -10.76 4.43 -5.46
CA TRP A 26 -11.82 4.41 -4.47
C TRP A 26 -11.57 5.43 -3.39
N VAL A 27 -12.61 6.18 -3.04
CA VAL A 27 -12.62 7.14 -1.94
C VAL A 27 -13.49 6.59 -0.83
N GLY A 28 -13.03 6.72 0.40
CA GLY A 28 -13.78 6.30 1.58
C GLY A 28 -13.35 7.07 2.82
N ASN A 29 -13.99 6.76 3.95
CA ASN A 29 -13.69 7.43 5.21
C ASN A 29 -13.53 6.48 6.41
N SER A 30 -13.60 5.16 6.16
CA SER A 30 -13.54 4.13 7.20
C SER A 30 -12.93 2.83 6.66
N GLY A 31 -12.42 1.98 7.56
CA GLY A 31 -11.81 0.69 7.23
C GLY A 31 -12.68 -0.22 6.35
N PRO A 32 -13.99 -0.36 6.59
CA PRO A 32 -14.87 -1.18 5.74
C PRO A 32 -15.07 -0.64 4.33
N ASN A 33 -14.75 0.64 4.07
CA ASN A 33 -14.79 1.18 2.71
C ASN A 33 -13.56 0.79 1.90
N LEU A 34 -12.49 0.30 2.53
CA LEU A 34 -11.28 -0.12 1.83
C LEU A 34 -11.59 -1.35 0.97
N GLN A 35 -11.15 -1.33 -0.28
CA GLN A 35 -11.36 -2.44 -1.18
C GLN A 35 -10.30 -3.53 -0.96
N ILE A 36 -10.66 -4.78 -1.23
CA ILE A 36 -9.71 -5.90 -1.21
C ILE A 36 -8.60 -5.65 -2.25
N GLU A 37 -7.38 -6.11 -1.97
CA GLU A 37 -6.23 -5.91 -2.87
C GLU A 37 -5.88 -4.43 -3.11
N THR A 38 -6.06 -3.57 -2.10
CA THR A 38 -5.64 -2.16 -2.18
C THR A 38 -4.11 -2.05 -2.27
N GLN A 39 -3.62 -1.37 -3.31
CA GLN A 39 -2.21 -1.23 -3.68
C GLN A 39 -1.52 -0.04 -3.04
N TRP A 40 -2.28 0.98 -2.70
CA TRP A 40 -1.85 2.08 -1.86
C TRP A 40 -3.08 2.83 -1.36
N VAL A 41 -2.91 3.51 -0.24
CA VAL A 41 -3.91 4.40 0.35
C VAL A 41 -3.24 5.69 0.76
N LEU A 42 -3.91 6.81 0.48
CA LEU A 42 -3.51 8.16 0.79
C LEU A 42 -4.55 8.76 1.73
N PHE A 43 -4.14 9.07 2.95
CA PHE A 43 -4.97 9.69 3.96
C PHE A 43 -4.80 11.20 3.96
N ASP A 44 -5.91 11.91 4.08
CA ASP A 44 -5.89 13.32 4.45
C ASP A 44 -5.74 13.47 5.97
N VAL A 45 -4.81 14.32 6.41
CA VAL A 45 -4.57 14.63 7.83
C VAL A 45 -4.65 16.15 8.06
N PRO A 46 -5.88 16.71 8.14
CA PRO A 46 -6.09 18.15 8.24
C PRO A 46 -5.42 18.81 9.45
N LYS A 47 -5.28 18.06 10.55
CA LYS A 47 -4.66 18.53 11.81
C LYS A 47 -3.22 19.01 11.65
N ILE A 48 -2.49 18.42 10.70
CA ILE A 48 -1.09 18.78 10.39
C ILE A 48 -0.92 19.38 9.00
N ARG A 49 -2.01 19.54 8.23
CA ARG A 49 -1.99 20.00 6.84
C ARG A 49 -1.09 19.15 5.94
N SER A 50 -1.10 17.84 6.15
CA SER A 50 -0.28 16.89 5.40
C SER A 50 -1.12 15.69 4.98
N TYR A 51 -0.57 14.95 4.02
CA TYR A 51 -1.09 13.67 3.56
C TYR A 51 -0.16 12.55 3.98
N VAL A 52 -0.74 11.38 4.26
CA VAL A 52 0.03 10.17 4.59
C VAL A 52 -0.27 9.11 3.54
N ILE A 53 0.75 8.67 2.81
CA ILE A 53 0.61 7.52 1.92
C ILE A 53 1.15 6.26 2.60
N VAL A 54 0.44 5.15 2.41
CA VAL A 54 0.89 3.80 2.75
C VAL A 54 0.92 3.00 1.46
N ILE A 55 2.10 2.48 1.12
CA ILE A 55 2.35 1.71 -0.09
C ILE A 55 2.86 0.32 0.35
N PRO A 56 2.01 -0.72 0.32
CA PRO A 56 2.47 -2.10 0.31
C PRO A 56 3.62 -2.32 -0.67
N ILE A 57 4.70 -2.96 -0.22
CA ILE A 57 5.88 -3.21 -1.05
C ILE A 57 6.04 -4.69 -1.41
N ILE A 58 6.96 -4.95 -2.33
CA ILE A 58 7.37 -6.29 -2.72
C ILE A 58 8.68 -6.59 -1.98
N GLU A 59 8.72 -7.73 -1.30
CA GLU A 59 9.94 -8.24 -0.65
C GLU A 59 10.20 -9.68 -1.13
N GLY A 60 11.31 -9.87 -1.82
CA GLY A 60 11.64 -11.14 -2.46
C GLY A 60 10.52 -11.60 -3.40
N SER A 61 9.97 -12.78 -3.15
CA SER A 61 8.86 -13.36 -3.93
C SER A 61 7.48 -13.00 -3.40
N PHE A 62 7.37 -12.13 -2.40
CA PHE A 62 6.10 -11.79 -1.76
C PHE A 62 5.67 -10.37 -2.11
N ARG A 63 4.42 -10.24 -2.55
CA ARG A 63 3.77 -8.95 -2.72
C ARG A 63 2.82 -8.73 -1.57
N SER A 64 2.90 -7.56 -0.97
CA SER A 64 1.92 -7.15 0.03
C SER A 64 0.75 -6.36 -0.57
N ALA A 65 -0.39 -6.39 0.12
CA ALA A 65 -1.57 -5.60 -0.21
C ALA A 65 -2.37 -5.27 1.05
N LEU A 66 -3.19 -4.23 0.97
CA LEU A 66 -4.12 -3.86 2.03
C LEU A 66 -5.50 -4.47 1.78
N HIS A 67 -6.14 -4.90 2.85
CA HIS A 67 -7.47 -5.51 2.84
C HIS A 67 -8.32 -4.89 3.96
N PRO A 68 -9.65 -4.76 3.78
CA PRO A 68 -10.54 -4.45 4.88
C PRO A 68 -10.52 -5.61 5.90
N GLY A 69 -10.48 -5.26 7.18
CA GLY A 69 -10.59 -6.18 8.31
C GLY A 69 -11.90 -6.01 9.07
N SER A 70 -12.12 -6.86 10.08
CA SER A 70 -13.23 -6.72 11.03
C SER A 70 -13.10 -5.44 11.86
N ASP A 71 -14.22 -4.95 12.41
CA ASP A 71 -14.27 -3.78 13.29
C ASP A 71 -13.59 -2.52 12.73
N GLY A 72 -13.56 -2.39 11.41
CA GLY A 72 -12.95 -1.27 10.70
C GLY A 72 -11.42 -1.25 10.72
N HIS A 73 -10.79 -2.39 11.02
CA HIS A 73 -9.35 -2.54 10.90
C HIS A 73 -8.91 -2.55 9.43
N VAL A 74 -7.71 -2.03 9.18
CA VAL A 74 -7.00 -2.25 7.91
C VAL A 74 -6.00 -3.36 8.14
N MET A 75 -6.02 -4.35 7.26
CA MET A 75 -5.15 -5.51 7.31
C MET A 75 -4.11 -5.41 6.21
N ILE A 76 -2.89 -5.84 6.50
CA ILE A 76 -1.85 -6.07 5.50
C ILE A 76 -1.60 -7.57 5.36
N CYS A 77 -1.59 -8.03 4.12
CA CYS A 77 -1.28 -9.40 3.73
C CYS A 77 -0.04 -9.39 2.85
N ALA A 78 0.79 -10.44 2.93
CA ALA A 78 1.91 -10.67 2.03
C ALA A 78 1.74 -12.06 1.41
N GLU A 79 1.72 -12.14 0.09
CA GLU A 79 1.40 -13.37 -0.64
C GLU A 79 2.46 -13.64 -1.72
N SER A 80 2.90 -14.90 -1.83
CA SER A 80 3.86 -15.34 -2.85
C SER A 80 3.22 -15.88 -4.12
N GLY A 81 1.92 -16.21 -4.08
CA GLY A 81 1.23 -16.90 -5.17
C GLY A 81 1.73 -18.32 -5.45
N SER A 82 2.57 -18.89 -4.58
CA SER A 82 3.17 -20.22 -4.74
C SER A 82 2.98 -21.07 -3.48
N SER A 83 2.58 -22.34 -3.65
CA SER A 83 2.46 -23.29 -2.54
C SER A 83 3.82 -23.70 -1.95
N GLN A 84 4.91 -23.50 -2.69
CA GLN A 84 6.27 -23.90 -2.32
C GLN A 84 7.06 -22.79 -1.63
N VAL A 85 6.70 -21.52 -1.87
CA VAL A 85 7.43 -20.37 -1.34
C VAL A 85 6.70 -19.82 -0.12
N LYS A 86 7.27 -20.08 1.06
CA LYS A 86 6.74 -19.69 2.38
C LYS A 86 7.77 -18.86 3.13
N ALA A 87 7.29 -17.83 3.82
CA ALA A 87 8.09 -17.00 4.73
C ALA A 87 7.26 -16.68 5.96
N SER A 88 7.92 -16.59 7.11
CA SER A 88 7.31 -16.21 8.40
C SER A 88 7.74 -14.83 8.89
N ASN A 89 8.74 -14.22 8.26
CA ASN A 89 9.26 -12.90 8.61
C ASN A 89 9.61 -12.12 7.35
N PHE A 90 9.48 -10.80 7.45
CA PHE A 90 9.79 -9.82 6.40
C PHE A 90 10.49 -8.64 7.05
N ASP A 91 11.48 -8.06 6.38
CA ASP A 91 12.18 -6.86 6.86
C ASP A 91 11.29 -5.62 6.73
N ALA A 92 10.51 -5.53 5.65
CA ALA A 92 9.55 -4.45 5.42
C ALA A 92 8.38 -4.90 4.53
N ILE A 93 7.16 -4.62 4.98
CA ILE A 93 5.93 -4.95 4.23
C ILE A 93 5.21 -3.73 3.66
N ALA A 94 5.52 -2.54 4.14
CA ALA A 94 4.95 -1.30 3.62
C ALA A 94 5.92 -0.14 3.76
N TYR A 95 5.86 0.76 2.80
CA TYR A 95 6.47 2.08 2.86
C TYR A 95 5.43 3.10 3.32
N VAL A 96 5.81 3.96 4.25
CA VAL A 96 4.95 5.04 4.77
C VAL A 96 5.65 6.37 4.59
N HIS A 97 4.93 7.36 4.08
CA HIS A 97 5.48 8.69 3.88
C HIS A 97 4.44 9.77 4.18
N VAL A 98 4.91 10.84 4.82
CA VAL A 98 4.12 12.03 5.14
C VAL A 98 4.60 13.17 4.27
N CYS A 99 3.67 13.86 3.60
CA CYS A 99 3.99 14.99 2.73
C CYS A 99 2.99 16.13 2.91
N ASP A 100 3.49 17.36 2.95
CA ASP A 100 2.64 18.56 3.06
C ASP A 100 1.97 18.94 1.72
N ASN A 101 2.44 18.35 0.62
CA ASN A 101 1.92 18.58 -0.72
C ASN A 101 1.93 17.29 -1.55
N LEU A 102 0.82 17.01 -2.23
CA LEU A 102 0.63 15.88 -3.13
C LEU A 102 1.59 15.88 -4.33
N LEU A 103 2.03 17.05 -4.81
CA LEU A 103 2.98 17.14 -5.92
C LEU A 103 4.37 16.63 -5.51
N SER A 104 4.79 16.93 -4.28
CA SER A 104 6.05 16.43 -3.71
C SER A 104 6.06 14.91 -3.61
N LEU A 105 4.89 14.30 -3.34
CA LEU A 105 4.74 12.85 -3.25
C LEU A 105 5.03 12.12 -4.57
N MET A 106 4.55 12.67 -5.69
CA MET A 106 4.76 12.09 -7.02
C MET A 106 6.24 12.12 -7.45
N ASN A 107 7.02 13.08 -6.95
CA ASN A 107 8.45 13.18 -7.25
C ASN A 107 9.26 12.09 -6.51
N VAL A 108 8.87 11.70 -5.30
CA VAL A 108 9.54 10.63 -4.53
C VAL A 108 9.28 9.24 -5.15
N GLY A 109 8.08 8.99 -5.65
CA GLY A 109 7.73 7.74 -6.34
C GLY A 109 8.53 7.50 -7.63
N SER A 110 8.93 8.57 -8.31
CA SER A 110 9.76 8.50 -9.53
C SER A 110 11.22 8.15 -9.23
N ALA A 111 11.76 8.62 -8.10
CA ALA A 111 13.15 8.35 -7.71
C ALA A 111 13.38 6.90 -7.22
N SER A 112 12.39 6.28 -6.58
CA SER A 112 12.50 4.90 -6.09
C SER A 112 12.51 3.83 -7.20
N LYS A 113 12.09 4.18 -8.43
CA LYS A 113 12.13 3.28 -9.60
C LYS A 113 13.47 3.30 -10.35
N SER A 114 14.42 4.17 -10.02
CA SER A 114 15.69 4.28 -10.77
C SER A 114 16.79 3.31 -10.32
N LYS A 115 16.53 2.42 -9.36
CA LYS A 115 17.45 1.35 -8.94
C LYS A 115 17.01 -0.01 -9.49
N VAL A 116 17.06 -0.15 -10.81
CA VAL A 116 17.16 -1.48 -11.45
C VAL A 116 18.58 -1.55 -12.01
N PRO A 117 19.52 -2.28 -11.40
CA PRO A 117 20.84 -2.44 -12.00
C PRO A 117 20.70 -3.27 -13.28
N ASN A 118 21.09 -2.67 -14.41
CA ASN A 118 21.33 -3.39 -15.65
C ASN A 118 22.34 -4.52 -15.39
N GLN A 119 21.86 -5.76 -15.36
CA GLN A 119 22.74 -6.90 -15.54
C GLN A 119 23.13 -6.94 -17.02
N VAL A 120 24.39 -6.63 -17.27
CA VAL A 120 25.03 -6.69 -18.58
C VAL A 120 25.15 -8.16 -18.98
N SER A 121 24.63 -8.49 -20.16
CA SER A 121 24.80 -9.78 -20.82
C SER A 121 26.28 -10.02 -21.16
N SER A 122 26.78 -11.22 -20.85
CA SER A 122 27.96 -11.83 -21.47
C SER A 122 27.55 -13.07 -22.24
#